data_AF-A0A507BIT4-F1
#
_entry.id   AF-A0A507BIT4-F1
#
_cell.length_a   1.000
_cell.length_b   1.000
_cell.length_c   1.000
_cell.angle_alpha   90.00
_cell.angle_beta   90.00
_cell.angle_gamma   90.00
#
_symmetry.space_group_name_H-M   'P 1'
#
loop_
_entity.id
_entity.type
_entity.pdbx_description
1 polymer ?
#
loop_
_entity_poly.entity_id
_entity_poly.type
_entity_poly.pdbx_seq_one_letter_code
_entity_poly.pdbx_strand_id
1 'polypeptide(L)'
;MVGKYQQNKPMKYAAIGIVAVSLGVFYILSLVGCISTSPGIPDLYLVKLEDVKTNASVRVGYFGMNHNPCLWDSLPLPRQLKANESPTTGLCAGFNSNLTCQPSYMADNRTLTDPFADRSLKDFLLLGRQIQEKIIVFVPLFVGALLLLSSILSLIIWDMVADKGSPTARNARAAVSYLTSYSVAGAVGAAASVTMASRALQFAGTSLGAGGDGGDIRATGGMALQVLQWLAVVFTLGWHLVVTVLWGCTQ
;
A
#
# COMPACT_ATOMS: atom_id res chain seq x y z
N MET A 1 47.31 25.43 16.54
CA MET A 1 46.00 25.01 17.08
C MET A 1 45.09 24.52 15.96
N VAL A 2 45.44 23.39 15.34
CA VAL A 2 44.67 22.78 14.23
C VAL A 2 44.43 21.34 14.67
N GLY A 3 43.21 20.98 15.09
CA GLY A 3 42.99 19.60 15.54
C GLY A 3 41.62 19.21 16.08
N LYS A 4 40.76 20.15 16.50
CA LYS A 4 39.48 19.79 17.14
C LYS A 4 38.24 19.76 16.21
N TYR A 5 38.36 20.10 14.92
CA TYR A 5 37.19 20.23 14.03
C TYR A 5 36.79 18.96 13.25
N GLN A 6 37.57 17.88 13.32
CA GLN A 6 37.30 16.64 12.56
C GLN A 6 36.36 15.65 13.28
N GLN A 7 36.12 15.80 14.59
CA GLN A 7 35.48 14.74 15.38
C GLN A 7 33.94 14.68 15.26
N ASN A 8 33.27 15.72 14.73
CA ASN A 8 31.80 15.78 14.64
C ASN A 8 31.22 15.35 13.29
N LYS A 9 32.06 15.05 12.29
CA LYS A 9 31.61 14.54 10.99
C LYS A 9 30.88 13.19 11.08
N PRO A 10 31.40 12.14 11.73
CA PRO A 10 30.84 10.78 11.63
C PRO A 10 29.41 10.67 12.20
N MET A 11 29.08 11.45 13.23
CA MET A 11 27.78 11.40 13.88
C MET A 11 26.64 11.86 12.95
N LYS A 12 26.90 12.82 12.05
CA LYS A 12 25.87 13.30 11.11
C LYS A 12 25.56 12.27 10.02
N TYR A 13 26.59 11.62 9.46
CA TYR A 13 26.40 10.54 8.47
C TYR A 13 25.62 9.37 9.04
N ALA A 14 25.92 8.99 10.30
CA ALA A 14 25.20 7.93 10.98
C ALA A 14 23.70 8.26 11.13
N ALA A 15 23.36 9.47 11.56
CA ALA A 15 21.97 9.89 11.70
C ALA A 15 21.21 9.88 10.36
N ILE A 16 21.82 10.42 9.30
CA ILE A 16 21.23 10.42 7.95
C ILE A 16 21.04 8.98 7.45
N GLY A 17 22.06 8.13 7.60
CA GLY A 17 22.03 6.74 7.19
C GLY A 17 20.95 5.94 7.91
N ILE A 18 20.82 6.09 9.23
CA ILE A 18 19.78 5.41 10.02
C ILE A 18 18.39 5.80 9.53
N VAL A 19 18.13 7.11 9.34
CA VAL A 19 16.81 7.57 8.86
C VAL A 19 16.52 7.03 7.45
N ALA A 20 17.49 7.10 6.55
CA ALA A 20 17.34 6.59 5.18
C ALA A 20 17.09 5.06 5.15
N VAL A 21 17.80 4.29 5.98
CA VAL A 21 17.61 2.84 6.09
C VAL A 21 16.26 2.51 6.71
N SER A 22 15.86 3.19 7.79
CA SER A 22 14.54 2.99 8.41
C SER A 22 13.40 3.30 7.43
N LEU A 23 13.54 4.37 6.64
CA LEU A 23 12.61 4.73 5.57
C LEU A 23 12.56 3.66 4.47
N GLY A 24 13.72 3.21 4.00
CA GLY A 24 13.80 2.16 2.98
C GLY A 24 13.18 0.86 3.45
N VAL A 25 13.49 0.42 4.67
CA VAL A 25 12.90 -0.77 5.28
C VAL A 25 11.39 -0.60 5.46
N PHE A 26 10.93 0.56 5.94
CA PHE A 26 9.50 0.85 6.06
C PHE A 26 8.78 0.76 4.71
N TYR A 27 9.34 1.36 3.65
CA TYR A 27 8.77 1.29 2.31
C TYR A 27 8.76 -0.15 1.78
N ILE A 28 9.86 -0.90 1.90
CA ILE A 28 9.91 -2.29 1.49
C ILE A 28 8.89 -3.12 2.27
N LEU A 29 8.77 -2.93 3.59
CA LEU A 29 7.78 -3.63 4.40
C LEU A 29 6.34 -3.21 4.06
N SER A 30 6.10 -1.97 3.64
CA SER A 30 4.77 -1.55 3.16
C SER A 30 4.42 -2.17 1.80
N LEU A 31 5.42 -2.34 0.91
CA LEU A 31 5.27 -2.99 -0.39
C LEU A 31 5.10 -4.51 -0.24
N VAL A 32 5.97 -5.15 0.55
CA VAL A 32 5.96 -6.60 0.80
C VAL A 32 4.83 -7.00 1.74
N GLY A 33 4.44 -6.13 2.67
CA GLY A 33 3.33 -6.33 3.61
C GLY A 33 1.96 -6.40 2.94
N CYS A 34 1.85 -5.93 1.69
CA CYS A 34 0.65 -6.14 0.88
C CYS A 34 0.59 -7.54 0.23
N ILE A 35 1.69 -8.31 0.25
CA ILE A 35 1.73 -9.72 -0.15
C ILE A 35 1.34 -10.62 1.03
N SER A 36 1.48 -10.11 2.26
CA SER A 36 1.22 -10.89 3.46
C SER A 36 -0.23 -10.70 3.89
N THR A 37 -1.00 -11.79 3.89
CA THR A 37 -2.17 -12.00 4.75
C THR A 37 -1.73 -11.97 6.23
N SER A 38 -1.06 -10.90 6.66
CA SER A 38 -0.50 -10.79 8.00
C SER A 38 -1.63 -10.57 8.99
N PRO A 39 -1.88 -11.52 9.92
CA PRO A 39 -2.92 -11.37 10.92
C PRO A 39 -2.64 -10.24 11.93
N GLY A 40 -1.44 -9.65 11.90
CA GLY A 40 -1.00 -8.64 12.88
C GLY A 40 -1.43 -7.20 12.61
N ILE A 41 -1.88 -6.87 11.39
CA ILE A 41 -2.39 -5.52 11.06
C ILE A 41 -3.77 -5.66 10.43
N PRO A 42 -4.85 -5.67 11.24
CA PRO A 42 -6.20 -5.65 10.70
C PRO A 42 -6.41 -4.40 9.85
N ASP A 43 -7.32 -4.48 8.88
CA ASP A 43 -7.74 -3.35 8.04
C ASP A 43 -6.72 -2.80 7.03
N LEU A 44 -5.75 -3.62 6.63
CA LEU A 44 -4.84 -3.33 5.52
C LEU A 44 -5.48 -3.64 4.14
N TYR A 45 -6.67 -3.10 3.90
CA TYR A 45 -7.36 -3.20 2.61
C TYR A 45 -7.82 -1.82 2.15
N LEU A 46 -7.95 -1.61 0.84
CA LEU A 46 -8.53 -0.39 0.30
C LEU A 46 -10.02 -0.35 0.66
N VAL A 47 -10.71 -1.46 0.36
CA VAL A 47 -12.13 -1.65 0.62
C VAL A 47 -12.39 -3.09 1.02
N LYS A 48 -13.24 -3.27 2.02
CA LYS A 48 -13.90 -4.53 2.36
C LYS A 48 -15.35 -4.39 1.94
N LEU A 49 -15.79 -5.26 1.06
CA LEU A 49 -17.20 -5.47 0.73
C LEU A 49 -17.70 -6.56 1.64
N GLU A 50 -18.78 -6.32 2.37
CA GLU A 50 -19.39 -7.27 3.28
C GLU A 50 -20.87 -7.40 2.95
N ASP A 51 -21.32 -8.62 2.65
CA ASP A 51 -22.74 -8.93 2.54
C ASP A 51 -23.31 -9.15 3.94
N VAL A 52 -24.21 -8.28 4.37
CA VAL A 52 -24.81 -8.31 5.71
C VAL A 52 -25.63 -9.58 5.94
N LYS A 53 -26.17 -10.21 4.89
CA LYS A 53 -27.01 -11.41 5.01
C LYS A 53 -26.16 -12.67 5.20
N THR A 54 -25.11 -12.82 4.41
CA THR A 54 -24.27 -14.04 4.40
C THR A 54 -23.02 -13.92 5.27
N ASN A 55 -22.69 -12.71 5.75
CA ASN A 55 -21.41 -12.35 6.37
C ASN A 55 -20.20 -12.65 5.45
N ALA A 56 -20.41 -12.86 4.15
CA ALA A 56 -19.32 -13.02 3.21
C ALA A 56 -18.60 -11.67 3.05
N SER A 57 -17.26 -11.67 3.09
CA SER A 57 -16.49 -10.46 2.87
C SER A 57 -15.37 -10.63 1.85
N VAL A 58 -15.29 -9.69 0.93
CA VAL A 58 -14.26 -9.59 -0.10
C VAL A 58 -13.40 -8.37 0.22
N ARG A 59 -12.09 -8.57 0.31
CA ARG A 59 -11.14 -7.49 0.60
C ARG A 59 -10.32 -7.20 -0.64
N VAL A 60 -10.27 -5.93 -1.02
CA VAL A 60 -9.49 -5.44 -2.15
C VAL A 60 -8.27 -4.72 -1.60
N GLY A 61 -7.08 -5.28 -1.86
CA GLY A 61 -5.80 -4.70 -1.44
C GLY A 61 -5.12 -3.88 -2.55
N TYR A 62 -3.94 -3.33 -2.25
CA TYR A 62 -3.14 -2.55 -3.20
C TYR A 62 -2.54 -3.39 -4.34
N PHE A 63 -2.11 -4.61 -4.05
CA PHE A 63 -1.34 -5.47 -4.95
C PHE A 63 -2.12 -6.70 -5.43
N GLY A 64 -3.38 -6.84 -5.02
CA GLY A 64 -4.22 -7.96 -5.40
C GLY A 64 -5.56 -7.96 -4.69
N MET A 65 -6.51 -8.67 -5.29
CA MET A 65 -7.75 -9.04 -4.65
C MET A 65 -7.51 -10.37 -3.94
N ASN A 66 -7.40 -10.35 -2.61
CA ASN A 66 -7.38 -11.58 -1.82
C ASN A 66 -8.83 -11.90 -1.45
N HIS A 67 -9.41 -12.90 -2.12
CA HIS A 67 -10.59 -13.59 -1.60
C HIS A 67 -10.15 -14.26 -0.30
N ASN A 68 -10.80 -13.92 0.80
CA ASN A 68 -10.63 -14.63 2.06
C ASN A 68 -11.54 -15.87 1.97
N PRO A 69 -11.04 -17.11 1.80
CA PRO A 69 -11.88 -18.29 1.92
C PRO A 69 -12.08 -18.65 3.40
N CYS A 70 -11.65 -17.78 4.32
CA CYS A 70 -11.68 -18.03 5.73
C CYS A 70 -12.98 -17.59 6.41
N LEU A 71 -14.02 -18.37 6.11
CA LEU A 71 -15.05 -18.79 7.05
C LEU A 71 -14.59 -20.11 7.72
N TRP A 72 -13.38 -20.15 8.28
CA TRP A 72 -12.97 -21.28 9.12
C TRP A 72 -13.45 -20.99 10.56
N ASP A 73 -14.31 -21.88 11.06
CA ASP A 73 -14.43 -22.30 12.47
C ASP A 73 -15.34 -21.59 13.49
N SER A 74 -16.42 -20.87 13.15
CA SER A 74 -17.37 -20.46 14.22
C SER A 74 -18.84 -20.22 13.86
N LEU A 75 -19.46 -21.16 13.14
CA LEU A 75 -20.90 -21.39 13.32
C LEU A 75 -21.12 -22.83 13.75
N PRO A 76 -21.70 -23.11 14.93
CA PRO A 76 -22.18 -24.44 15.26
C PRO A 76 -23.44 -24.69 14.42
N LEU A 77 -23.26 -25.08 13.16
CA LEU A 77 -24.32 -25.74 12.42
C LEU A 77 -24.53 -27.13 13.05
N PRO A 78 -25.77 -27.49 13.42
CA PRO A 78 -26.06 -28.81 13.92
C PRO A 78 -25.73 -29.83 12.81
N ARG A 79 -25.04 -30.90 13.25
CA ARG A 79 -24.79 -32.17 12.56
C ARG A 79 -25.70 -32.41 11.37
N GLN A 80 -25.09 -32.78 10.25
CA GLN A 80 -25.36 -33.99 9.45
C GLN A 80 -24.98 -33.69 7.99
N LEU A 81 -23.69 -33.61 7.67
CA LEU A 81 -23.20 -33.99 6.34
C LEU A 81 -21.73 -34.38 6.50
N LYS A 82 -21.56 -35.70 6.58
CA LYS A 82 -20.30 -36.42 6.70
C LYS A 82 -19.79 -36.61 5.27
N ALA A 83 -18.79 -35.83 4.85
CA ALA A 83 -17.95 -36.16 3.71
C ALA A 83 -16.54 -35.59 3.93
N ASN A 84 -15.54 -36.46 3.79
CA ASN A 84 -14.12 -36.22 3.99
C ASN A 84 -13.52 -35.30 2.90
N GLU A 85 -13.81 -34.00 2.92
CA GLU A 85 -13.16 -33.05 1.99
C GLU A 85 -12.48 -31.93 2.79
N SER A 86 -11.14 -31.91 2.69
CA SER A 86 -10.28 -30.85 3.21
C SER A 86 -10.61 -29.54 2.48
N PRO A 87 -10.79 -28.39 3.15
CA PRO A 87 -11.19 -27.17 2.46
C PRO A 87 -9.99 -26.61 1.67
N THR A 88 -10.02 -26.78 0.36
CA THR A 88 -9.05 -26.18 -0.56
C THR A 88 -9.44 -24.74 -0.86
N THR A 89 -8.73 -23.84 -0.19
CA THR A 89 -8.74 -22.38 -0.39
C THR A 89 -8.10 -22.02 -1.75
N GLY A 90 -8.88 -22.00 -2.84
CA GLY A 90 -8.43 -21.61 -4.19
C GLY A 90 -8.79 -20.17 -4.56
N LEU A 91 -7.93 -19.49 -5.34
CA LEU A 91 -8.28 -18.21 -5.97
C LEU A 91 -9.09 -18.49 -7.25
N CYS A 92 -10.31 -17.96 -7.33
CA CYS A 92 -11.13 -18.05 -8.53
C CYS A 92 -11.06 -16.77 -9.35
N ALA A 93 -10.65 -16.89 -10.61
CA ALA A 93 -10.62 -15.80 -11.56
C ALA A 93 -11.09 -16.31 -12.94
N GLY A 94 -12.11 -15.67 -13.51
CA GLY A 94 -12.63 -15.96 -14.84
C GLY A 94 -13.55 -14.83 -15.31
N PHE A 95 -13.67 -14.66 -16.64
CA PHE A 95 -14.61 -13.72 -17.27
C PHE A 95 -15.60 -14.50 -18.13
N ASN A 96 -16.89 -14.13 -18.00
CA ASN A 96 -18.11 -14.86 -18.44
C ASN A 96 -18.53 -15.97 -17.47
N SER A 97 -19.64 -16.66 -17.74
CA SER A 97 -20.28 -17.70 -16.90
C SER A 97 -19.42 -18.97 -16.69
N ASN A 98 -18.11 -18.81 -16.75
CA ASN A 98 -17.10 -19.82 -16.47
C ASN A 98 -16.05 -19.17 -15.55
N LEU A 99 -16.26 -19.27 -14.24
CA LEU A 99 -15.21 -18.98 -13.26
C LEU A 99 -14.25 -20.16 -13.21
N THR A 100 -13.04 -19.97 -13.72
CA THR A 100 -11.93 -20.91 -13.49
C THR A 100 -11.34 -20.64 -12.10
N CYS A 101 -11.62 -21.54 -11.17
CA CYS A 101 -10.89 -21.61 -9.91
C CYS A 101 -9.55 -22.27 -10.17
N GLN A 102 -8.45 -21.57 -9.90
CA GLN A 102 -7.15 -22.22 -9.91
C GLN A 102 -7.01 -22.95 -8.58
N PRO A 103 -7.02 -24.30 -8.57
CA PRO A 103 -6.89 -25.04 -7.34
C PRO A 103 -5.52 -24.73 -6.75
N SER A 104 -5.49 -24.42 -5.45
CA SER A 104 -4.27 -24.52 -4.67
C SER A 104 -3.83 -25.98 -4.74
N TYR A 105 -2.83 -26.24 -5.59
CA TYR A 105 -2.09 -27.48 -5.79
C TYR A 105 -2.85 -28.79 -5.43
N MET A 106 -3.36 -29.49 -6.45
CA MET A 106 -3.99 -30.83 -6.40
C MET A 106 -5.48 -30.94 -5.99
N ALA A 107 -6.37 -30.10 -6.55
CA ALA A 107 -7.81 -30.36 -6.48
C ALA A 107 -8.45 -30.42 -7.89
N ASP A 108 -9.30 -31.43 -8.09
CA ASP A 108 -9.99 -31.75 -9.34
C ASP A 108 -10.87 -30.60 -9.85
N ASN A 109 -10.97 -30.51 -11.18
CA ASN A 109 -11.81 -29.56 -11.92
C ASN A 109 -13.31 -29.79 -11.63
N ARG A 110 -13.83 -29.24 -10.53
CA ARG A 110 -15.28 -29.11 -10.32
C ARG A 110 -15.76 -27.75 -10.85
N THR A 111 -16.67 -27.79 -11.83
CA THR A 111 -17.40 -26.61 -12.32
C THR A 111 -18.46 -26.21 -11.29
N LEU A 112 -18.25 -25.11 -10.57
CA LEU A 112 -19.30 -24.49 -9.75
C LEU A 112 -20.34 -23.85 -10.68
N THR A 113 -21.56 -24.35 -10.65
CA THR A 113 -22.73 -23.72 -11.27
C THR A 113 -23.13 -22.48 -10.45
N ASP A 114 -22.92 -21.31 -11.06
CA ASP A 114 -23.03 -19.91 -10.58
C ASP A 114 -24.01 -19.59 -9.43
N PRO A 115 -23.51 -19.34 -8.20
CA PRO A 115 -24.17 -18.48 -7.22
C PRO A 115 -23.81 -16.98 -7.38
N PHE A 116 -22.96 -16.62 -8.35
CA PHE A 116 -22.44 -15.26 -8.55
C PHE A 116 -22.97 -14.56 -9.81
N ALA A 117 -24.10 -15.01 -10.37
CA ALA A 117 -24.75 -14.40 -11.54
C ALA A 117 -25.27 -12.96 -11.29
N ASP A 118 -25.08 -12.42 -10.09
CA ASP A 118 -25.48 -11.07 -9.74
C ASP A 118 -24.55 -10.04 -10.41
N ARG A 119 -25.05 -9.40 -11.47
CA ARG A 119 -24.29 -8.45 -12.32
C ARG A 119 -23.55 -7.40 -11.51
N SER A 120 -24.10 -7.01 -10.36
CA SER A 120 -23.55 -6.03 -9.43
C SER A 120 -22.13 -6.37 -8.96
N LEU A 121 -21.84 -7.64 -8.62
CA LEU A 121 -20.50 -8.03 -8.14
C LEU A 121 -19.47 -7.97 -9.27
N LYS A 122 -19.87 -8.33 -10.49
CA LYS A 122 -19.00 -8.27 -11.67
C LYS A 122 -18.57 -6.83 -11.97
N ASP A 123 -19.49 -5.88 -11.86
CA ASP A 123 -19.20 -4.46 -12.08
C ASP A 123 -18.27 -3.91 -10.98
N PHE A 124 -18.45 -4.34 -9.72
CA PHE A 124 -17.52 -4.01 -8.63
C PHE A 124 -16.12 -4.60 -8.82
N LEU A 125 -16.01 -5.85 -9.25
CA LEU A 125 -14.73 -6.51 -9.54
C LEU A 125 -14.01 -5.81 -10.70
N LEU A 126 -14.74 -5.43 -11.74
CA LEU A 126 -14.22 -4.66 -12.87
C LEU A 126 -13.75 -3.26 -12.43
N LEU A 127 -14.52 -2.56 -11.61
CA LEU A 127 -14.14 -1.26 -11.06
C LEU A 127 -12.90 -1.36 -10.15
N GLY A 128 -12.88 -2.34 -9.25
CA GLY A 128 -11.75 -2.62 -8.36
C GLY A 128 -10.48 -2.91 -9.15
N ARG A 129 -10.59 -3.72 -10.20
CA ARG A 129 -9.48 -3.98 -11.14
C ARG A 129 -9.02 -2.72 -11.86
N GLN A 130 -9.95 -1.91 -12.39
CA GLN A 130 -9.59 -0.66 -13.09
C GLN A 130 -8.86 0.32 -12.17
N ILE A 131 -9.30 0.43 -10.92
CA ILE A 131 -8.66 1.27 -9.90
C ILE A 131 -7.27 0.73 -9.56
N GLN A 132 -7.13 -0.59 -9.42
CA GLN A 132 -5.86 -1.25 -9.12
C GLN A 132 -4.84 -1.09 -10.26
N GLU A 133 -5.24 -1.32 -11.53
CA GLU A 133 -4.35 -1.24 -12.69
C GLU A 133 -3.88 0.19 -12.98
N LYS A 134 -4.72 1.23 -12.76
CA LYS A 134 -4.40 2.59 -13.21
C LYS A 134 -3.71 3.49 -12.19
N ILE A 135 -4.04 3.39 -10.90
CA ILE A 135 -3.76 4.50 -9.96
C ILE A 135 -2.91 4.04 -8.77
N ILE A 136 -3.11 2.82 -8.29
CA ILE A 136 -2.75 2.47 -6.92
C ILE A 136 -1.32 1.92 -6.80
N VAL A 137 -0.86 1.10 -7.75
CA VAL A 137 0.46 0.45 -7.65
C VAL A 137 1.60 1.43 -7.93
N PHE A 138 1.40 2.39 -8.84
CA PHE A 138 2.52 3.18 -9.36
C PHE A 138 2.92 4.33 -8.45
N VAL A 139 1.98 4.97 -7.75
CA VAL A 139 2.26 6.24 -7.06
C VAL A 139 3.13 6.06 -5.82
N PRO A 140 2.81 5.20 -4.83
CA PRO A 140 3.67 5.05 -3.64
C PRO A 140 5.03 4.46 -3.99
N LEU A 141 5.09 3.58 -4.99
CA LEU A 141 6.34 2.98 -5.45
C LEU A 141 7.23 4.03 -6.13
N PHE A 142 6.65 4.89 -6.96
CA PHE A 142 7.35 6.01 -7.58
C PHE A 142 7.85 7.02 -6.54
N VAL A 143 7.02 7.39 -5.55
CA VAL A 143 7.41 8.29 -4.46
C VAL A 143 8.53 7.69 -3.61
N GLY A 144 8.43 6.39 -3.27
CA GLY A 144 9.47 5.66 -2.55
C GLY A 144 10.79 5.60 -3.34
N ALA A 145 10.73 5.38 -4.64
CA ALA A 145 11.91 5.40 -5.51
C ALA A 145 12.56 6.79 -5.56
N LEU A 146 11.76 7.86 -5.69
CA LEU A 146 12.27 9.24 -5.63
C LEU A 146 12.94 9.54 -4.28
N LEU A 147 12.36 9.07 -3.18
CA LEU A 147 12.93 9.25 -1.85
C LEU A 147 14.28 8.53 -1.75
N LEU A 148 14.36 7.27 -2.15
CA LEU A 148 15.61 6.50 -2.14
C LEU A 148 16.69 7.15 -3.01
N LEU A 149 16.35 7.59 -4.22
CA LEU A 149 17.26 8.33 -5.10
C LEU A 149 17.72 9.63 -4.43
N SER A 150 16.82 10.38 -3.79
CA SER A 150 17.18 11.60 -3.06
C SER A 150 18.15 11.33 -1.90
N SER A 151 17.98 10.21 -1.20
CA SER A 151 18.84 9.80 -0.10
C SER A 151 20.24 9.42 -0.57
N ILE A 152 20.33 8.62 -1.64
CA ILE A 152 21.60 8.21 -2.24
C ILE A 152 22.35 9.44 -2.78
N LEU A 153 21.67 10.30 -3.54
CA LEU A 153 22.26 11.54 -4.07
C LEU A 153 22.74 12.47 -2.94
N SER A 154 21.99 12.58 -1.85
CA SER A 154 22.39 13.38 -0.69
C SER A 154 23.72 12.90 -0.10
N LEU A 155 23.90 11.59 0.05
CA LEU A 155 25.12 10.99 0.58
C LEU A 155 26.31 11.18 -0.36
N ILE A 156 26.11 10.94 -1.66
CA ILE A 156 27.15 11.12 -2.69
C ILE A 156 27.61 12.58 -2.74
N ILE A 157 26.66 13.53 -2.76
CA ILE A 157 26.97 14.96 -2.80
C ILE A 157 27.69 15.39 -1.52
N TRP A 158 27.33 14.84 -0.37
CA TRP A 158 28.05 15.13 0.87
C TRP A 158 29.52 14.72 0.83
N ASP A 159 29.85 13.61 0.17
CA ASP A 159 31.23 13.14 0.02
C ASP A 159 32.02 13.98 -1.01
N MET A 160 31.41 14.24 -2.18
CA MET A 160 32.02 15.05 -3.24
C MET A 160 32.24 16.52 -2.85
N VAL A 161 31.41 17.05 -1.95
CA VAL A 161 31.44 18.47 -1.53
C VAL A 161 32.35 18.70 -0.32
N ALA A 162 33.20 17.73 0.04
CA ALA A 162 34.27 17.95 1.01
C ALA A 162 35.15 19.16 0.64
N ASP A 163 35.29 19.46 -0.66
CA ASP A 163 35.89 20.69 -1.17
C ASP A 163 34.88 21.83 -1.18
N LYS A 164 34.92 22.62 -0.10
CA LYS A 164 34.07 23.80 0.11
C LYS A 164 34.34 24.85 -0.98
N GLY A 165 33.36 25.09 -1.84
CA GLY A 165 33.31 26.30 -2.68
C GLY A 165 33.07 26.07 -4.18
N SER A 166 33.00 24.83 -4.66
CA SER A 166 32.74 24.62 -6.09
C SER A 166 31.31 25.05 -6.47
N PRO A 167 31.12 25.72 -7.63
CA PRO A 167 29.77 26.04 -8.12
C PRO A 167 28.92 24.78 -8.35
N THR A 168 29.56 23.65 -8.67
CA THR A 168 28.93 22.33 -8.81
C THR A 168 28.27 21.89 -7.50
N ALA A 169 28.91 22.14 -6.35
CA ALA A 169 28.36 21.80 -5.04
C ALA A 169 27.06 22.55 -4.74
N ARG A 170 26.98 23.84 -5.14
CA ARG A 170 25.79 24.67 -4.93
C ARG A 170 24.62 24.17 -5.78
N ASN A 171 24.87 23.86 -7.05
CA ASN A 171 23.84 23.32 -7.95
C ASN A 171 23.36 21.94 -7.51
N ALA A 172 24.26 21.08 -7.05
CA ALA A 172 23.93 19.75 -6.55
C ALA A 172 23.03 19.82 -5.31
N ARG A 173 23.33 20.71 -4.35
CA ARG A 173 22.47 20.93 -3.16
C ARG A 173 21.07 21.42 -3.55
N ALA A 174 20.98 22.36 -4.49
CA ALA A 174 19.69 22.84 -4.99
C ALA A 174 18.89 21.70 -5.65
N ALA A 175 19.54 20.89 -6.48
CA ALA A 175 18.90 19.76 -7.14
C ALA A 175 18.29 18.76 -6.14
N VAL A 176 19.00 18.42 -5.07
CA VAL A 176 18.44 17.51 -4.05
C VAL A 176 17.34 18.17 -3.22
N SER A 177 17.46 19.47 -2.91
CA SER A 177 16.37 20.20 -2.26
C SER A 177 15.10 20.14 -3.11
N TYR A 178 15.18 20.38 -4.42
CA TYR A 178 14.03 20.23 -5.31
C TYR A 178 13.50 18.80 -5.35
N LEU A 179 14.39 17.81 -5.47
CA LEU A 179 13.99 16.39 -5.53
C LEU A 179 13.26 15.95 -4.27
N THR A 180 13.74 16.36 -3.09
CA THR A 180 13.07 16.07 -1.82
C THR A 180 11.72 16.79 -1.70
N SER A 181 11.62 18.04 -2.15
CA SER A 181 10.33 18.77 -2.19
C SER A 181 9.31 18.08 -3.11
N TYR A 182 9.73 17.62 -4.29
CA TYR A 182 8.87 16.86 -5.20
C TYR A 182 8.46 15.50 -4.61
N SER A 183 9.35 14.84 -3.87
CA SER A 183 9.03 13.61 -3.15
C SER A 183 7.96 13.85 -2.07
N VAL A 184 8.08 14.93 -1.28
CA VAL A 184 7.06 15.33 -0.29
C VAL A 184 5.72 15.62 -0.98
N ALA A 185 5.72 16.44 -2.03
CA ALA A 185 4.50 16.77 -2.77
C ALA A 185 3.85 15.52 -3.38
N GLY A 186 4.65 14.60 -3.93
CA GLY A 186 4.20 13.31 -4.44
C GLY A 186 3.61 12.43 -3.34
N ALA A 187 4.24 12.36 -2.17
CA ALA A 187 3.72 11.61 -1.02
C ALA A 187 2.37 12.15 -0.54
N VAL A 188 2.23 13.47 -0.44
CA VAL A 188 0.97 14.13 -0.05
C VAL A 188 -0.11 13.86 -1.11
N GLY A 189 0.21 14.00 -2.39
CA GLY A 189 -0.71 13.67 -3.48
C GLY A 189 -1.15 12.22 -3.47
N ALA A 190 -0.23 11.29 -3.17
CA ALA A 190 -0.52 9.88 -2.99
C ALA A 190 -1.50 9.66 -1.82
N ALA A 191 -1.19 10.17 -0.63
CA ALA A 191 -2.04 10.01 0.55
C ALA A 191 -3.45 10.63 0.35
N ALA A 192 -3.51 11.82 -0.27
CA ALA A 192 -4.76 12.49 -0.58
C ALA A 192 -5.59 11.70 -1.59
N SER A 193 -4.98 11.22 -2.68
CA SER A 193 -5.69 10.45 -3.72
C SER A 193 -6.27 9.15 -3.17
N VAL A 194 -5.54 8.47 -2.28
CA VAL A 194 -5.99 7.22 -1.63
C VAL A 194 -7.13 7.49 -0.66
N THR A 195 -7.05 8.58 0.09
CA THR A 195 -8.14 9.01 0.98
C THR A 195 -9.40 9.33 0.19
N MET A 196 -9.27 10.04 -0.94
CA MET A 196 -10.39 10.37 -1.83
C MET A 196 -10.97 9.11 -2.49
N ALA A 197 -10.14 8.21 -3.01
CA ALA A 197 -10.57 6.96 -3.61
C ALA A 197 -11.32 6.07 -2.59
N SER A 198 -10.80 5.96 -1.37
CA SER A 198 -11.44 5.19 -0.30
C SER A 198 -12.83 5.75 0.06
N ARG A 199 -12.96 7.08 0.19
CA ARG A 199 -14.26 7.73 0.45
C ARG A 199 -15.23 7.60 -0.72
N ALA A 200 -14.74 7.74 -1.95
CA ALA A 200 -15.57 7.57 -3.15
C ALA A 200 -16.12 6.14 -3.24
N LEU A 201 -15.31 5.13 -2.90
CA LEU A 201 -15.75 3.74 -2.88
C LEU A 201 -16.77 3.45 -1.76
N GLN A 202 -16.61 4.05 -0.58
CA GLN A 202 -17.61 3.95 0.49
C GLN A 202 -18.96 4.52 0.04
N PHE A 203 -18.95 5.69 -0.61
CA PHE A 203 -20.16 6.32 -1.16
C PHE A 203 -20.80 5.50 -2.28
N ALA A 204 -19.99 4.92 -3.17
CA ALA A 204 -20.47 4.02 -4.22
C ALA A 204 -21.13 2.78 -3.60
N GLY A 205 -20.54 2.20 -2.56
CA GLY A 205 -21.11 1.08 -1.83
C GLY A 205 -22.47 1.38 -1.22
N THR A 206 -22.64 2.53 -0.54
CA THR A 206 -23.94 2.90 0.05
C THR A 206 -25.01 3.17 -1.00
N SER A 207 -24.63 3.73 -2.15
CA SER A 207 -25.56 4.02 -3.25
C SER A 207 -26.09 2.76 -3.90
N LEU A 208 -25.27 1.70 -3.98
CA LEU A 208 -25.65 0.42 -4.56
C LEU A 208 -26.50 -0.44 -3.61
N GLY A 209 -26.32 -0.31 -2.30
CA GLY A 209 -27.19 -0.96 -1.30
C GLY A 209 -28.60 -0.36 -1.19
N ALA A 210 -28.81 0.89 -1.64
CA ALA A 210 -30.10 1.58 -1.53
C ALA A 210 -31.12 1.21 -2.63
N GLY A 211 -30.71 0.42 -3.64
CA GLY A 211 -31.43 0.26 -4.92
C GLY A 211 -32.55 -0.79 -5.00
N GLY A 212 -32.76 -1.63 -3.97
CA GLY A 212 -33.92 -2.54 -3.90
C GLY A 212 -33.58 -4.03 -3.99
N ASP A 213 -34.18 -4.81 -3.09
CA ASP A 213 -34.25 -6.28 -2.88
C ASP A 213 -32.95 -7.12 -2.92
N GLY A 214 -31.88 -6.67 -3.58
CA GLY A 214 -30.53 -7.24 -3.52
C GLY A 214 -29.87 -6.96 -2.17
N GLY A 215 -29.12 -7.92 -1.64
CA GLY A 215 -28.55 -7.88 -0.29
C GLY A 215 -27.85 -6.56 0.07
N ASP A 216 -27.92 -6.20 1.35
CA ASP A 216 -27.26 -5.02 1.90
C ASP A 216 -25.73 -5.24 1.85
N ILE A 217 -25.09 -4.72 0.79
CA ILE A 217 -23.65 -4.78 0.61
C ILE A 217 -23.05 -3.55 1.29
N ARG A 218 -22.36 -3.76 2.40
CA ARG A 218 -21.65 -2.72 3.14
C ARG A 218 -20.21 -2.62 2.67
N ALA A 219 -19.85 -1.49 2.05
CA ALA A 219 -18.46 -1.17 1.73
C ALA A 219 -17.80 -0.40 2.88
N THR A 220 -16.76 -0.95 3.49
CA THR A 220 -15.94 -0.26 4.49
C THR A 220 -14.52 -0.05 3.96
N GLY A 221 -13.99 1.16 4.10
CA GLY A 221 -12.59 1.45 3.74
C GLY A 221 -11.64 1.05 4.87
N GLY A 222 -10.46 0.52 4.54
CA GLY A 222 -9.48 0.16 5.55
C GLY A 222 -8.76 1.40 6.10
N MET A 223 -8.83 1.59 7.42
CA MET A 223 -8.23 2.73 8.10
C MET A 223 -6.70 2.61 8.16
N ALA A 224 -6.17 1.39 8.36
CA ALA A 224 -4.73 1.16 8.50
C ALA A 224 -3.95 1.65 7.26
N LEU A 225 -4.52 1.44 6.07
CA LEU A 225 -3.92 1.88 4.82
C LEU A 225 -3.81 3.41 4.73
N GLN A 226 -4.86 4.13 5.11
CA GLN A 226 -4.84 5.59 5.14
C GLN A 226 -3.78 6.08 6.15
N VAL A 227 -3.74 5.48 7.34
CA VAL A 227 -2.74 5.80 8.36
C VAL A 227 -1.32 5.58 7.84
N LEU A 228 -1.04 4.46 7.16
CA LEU A 228 0.28 4.17 6.59
C LEU A 228 0.69 5.19 5.52
N GLN A 229 -0.23 5.62 4.66
CA GLN A 229 0.05 6.65 3.65
C GLN A 229 0.41 8.00 4.30
N TRP A 230 -0.35 8.42 5.32
CA TRP A 230 -0.05 9.65 6.06
C TRP A 230 1.24 9.55 6.87
N LEU A 231 1.55 8.37 7.39
CA LEU A 231 2.80 8.11 8.11
C LEU A 231 4.01 8.16 7.16
N ALA A 232 3.86 7.68 5.91
CA ALA A 232 4.86 7.87 4.86
C ALA A 232 5.06 9.35 4.52
N VAL A 233 3.99 10.17 4.49
CA VAL A 233 4.09 11.63 4.33
C VAL A 233 4.89 12.25 5.47
N VAL A 234 4.60 11.90 6.73
CA VAL A 234 5.31 12.42 7.90
C VAL A 234 6.79 12.07 7.84
N PHE A 235 7.14 10.83 7.51
CA PHE A 235 8.55 10.46 7.38
C PHE A 235 9.24 11.15 6.21
N THR A 236 8.57 11.32 5.08
CA THR A 236 9.11 12.03 3.90
C THR A 236 9.33 13.51 4.22
N LEU A 237 8.40 14.13 4.95
CA LEU A 237 8.53 15.50 5.44
C LEU A 237 9.67 15.63 6.46
N GLY A 238 9.78 14.68 7.40
CA GLY A 238 10.86 14.63 8.37
C GLY A 238 12.23 14.52 7.68
N TRP A 239 12.35 13.67 6.66
CA TRP A 239 13.55 13.56 5.84
C TRP A 239 13.88 14.88 5.12
N HIS A 240 12.88 15.52 4.51
CA HIS A 240 13.07 16.83 3.87
C HIS A 240 13.54 17.90 4.86
N LEU A 241 12.99 17.94 6.07
CA LEU A 241 13.41 18.85 7.13
C LEU A 241 14.85 18.57 7.58
N VAL A 242 15.23 17.31 7.75
CA VAL A 242 16.61 16.92 8.11
C VAL A 242 17.59 17.39 7.03
N VAL A 243 17.28 17.14 5.76
CA VAL A 243 18.13 17.53 4.63
C VAL A 243 18.26 19.06 4.52
N THR A 244 17.15 19.79 4.65
CA THR A 244 17.14 21.26 4.55
C THR A 244 17.83 21.94 5.73
N VAL A 245 17.61 21.49 6.96
CA VAL A 245 18.27 22.04 8.16
C VAL A 245 19.76 21.76 8.15
N LEU A 246 20.16 20.51 7.83
CA LEU A 246 21.58 20.13 7.79
C LEU A 246 22.36 20.91 6.73
N TRP A 247 21.74 21.21 5.58
CA TRP A 247 22.38 22.04 4.57
C TRP A 247 22.31 23.54 4.86
N GLY A 248 21.21 24.04 5.41
CA GLY A 248 21.04 25.45 5.76
C GLY A 248 22.08 25.95 6.76
N CYS A 249 22.43 25.13 7.76
CA CYS A 249 23.43 25.48 8.78
C CYS A 249 24.90 25.41 8.28
N THR A 250 25.15 25.08 7.00
CA THR A 250 26.52 24.96 6.45
C THR A 250 26.93 26.07 5.49
N GLN A 251 26.09 27.10 5.34
CA GLN A 251 26.47 28.37 4.73
C GLN A 251 27.14 29.27 5.76
#